data_AF-A0A1L9PR72-F1
#
_entry.id   AF-A0A1L9PR72-F1
#
_cell.length_a   1.000
_cell.length_b   1.000
_cell.length_c   1.000
_cell.angle_alpha   90.00
_cell.angle_beta   90.00
_cell.angle_gamma   90.00
#
_symmetry.space_group_name_H-M   'P 1'
#
loop_
_entity.id
_entity.type
_entity.pdbx_description
1 polymer ?
#
loop_
_entity_poly.entity_id
_entity_poly.type
_entity_poly.pdbx_seq_one_letter_code
_entity_poly.pdbx_strand_id
1 'polypeptide(L)'
;LRIFLVSNTASDDYKALRERWDDEFWSTFNDIFILSTLGVRKPSPRFYRHVLRVTRLNPQTTFTVDNNPENVLIVISLGMQGTSSVIDLLQTLTNITGDPVERGISFLKRHAGKFPSVTQDGSEIEENYAPLLILEALQQRELVDLKFPPRLWNFFSGKPRYTTETYPEDLDTTSVGLAAMSYDPDLAHSLLDEMLTYVDEEGFVQAYTDRTRPRIDCVISLNILIAFTLYNRTYELPETLDWVTSILLTRAYIKGTRYYANAEWFLYYVTRLLAAAEGRGTALDERLFAPLRVRVAERVGAPGDAFARGMRIAACEYVGVKCAVDRETLAAMQMEDGGWPASCMYLFPGAGREVGNRGASTAFAIRALGCRMSQLG
;
A
#
# COMPACT_ATOMS: atom_id res chain seq x y z
N LEU A 1 -11.68 25.01 5.37
CA LEU A 1 -10.34 25.25 5.97
C LEU A 1 -10.36 26.61 6.68
N ARG A 2 -9.74 26.76 7.85
CA ARG A 2 -9.52 28.07 8.49
C ARG A 2 -8.01 28.28 8.70
N ILE A 3 -7.49 29.41 8.28
CA ILE A 3 -6.07 29.76 8.30
C ILE A 3 -5.89 30.98 9.19
N PHE A 4 -4.92 30.93 10.12
CA PHE A 4 -4.66 32.01 11.06
C PHE A 4 -3.18 32.41 11.00
N LEU A 5 -2.90 33.71 11.02
CA LEU A 5 -1.53 34.20 11.12
C LEU A 5 -1.19 34.43 12.59
N VAL A 6 -0.07 33.86 13.05
CA VAL A 6 0.43 34.07 14.42
C VAL A 6 1.87 34.57 14.39
N SER A 7 2.13 35.78 14.90
CA SER A 7 3.47 36.38 14.83
C SER A 7 3.85 37.18 16.08
N ASN A 8 5.15 37.23 16.38
CA ASN A 8 5.73 38.11 17.40
C ASN A 8 5.97 39.54 16.87
N THR A 9 5.30 39.94 15.79
CA THR A 9 5.45 41.26 15.14
C THR A 9 4.92 42.39 16.02
N ALA A 10 5.68 43.47 16.16
CA ALA A 10 5.24 44.70 16.84
C ALA A 10 4.24 45.49 15.99
N SER A 11 3.51 46.44 16.59
CA SER A 11 2.46 47.19 15.87
C SER A 11 2.97 47.95 14.65
N ASP A 12 4.13 48.60 14.75
CA ASP A 12 4.65 49.43 13.66
C ASP A 12 5.18 48.58 12.50
N ASP A 13 5.85 47.46 12.82
CA ASP A 13 6.25 46.46 11.81
C ASP A 13 5.03 45.84 11.11
N TYR A 14 3.94 45.59 11.85
CA TYR A 14 2.70 45.06 11.27
C TYR A 14 2.06 46.05 10.30
N LYS A 15 2.05 47.36 10.62
CA LYS A 15 1.57 48.39 9.69
C LYS A 15 2.41 48.43 8.42
N ALA A 16 3.74 48.40 8.55
CA ALA A 16 4.63 48.35 7.39
C ALA A 16 4.42 47.10 6.52
N LEU A 17 4.16 45.94 7.14
CA LEU A 17 3.79 44.72 6.40
C LEU A 17 2.45 44.88 5.69
N ARG A 18 1.46 45.52 6.31
CA ARG A 18 0.14 45.79 5.71
C ARG A 18 0.23 46.68 4.48
N GLU A 19 1.18 47.61 4.44
CA GLU A 19 1.44 48.45 3.27
C GLU A 19 2.20 47.72 2.15
N ARG A 20 3.00 46.70 2.52
CA ARG A 20 3.84 45.95 1.56
C ARG A 20 3.07 44.91 0.75
N TRP A 21 2.02 44.33 1.32
CA TRP A 21 1.24 43.25 0.70
C TRP A 21 -0.20 43.69 0.48
N ASP A 22 -0.80 43.26 -0.63
CA ASP A 22 -2.15 43.61 -1.02
C ASP A 22 -3.24 42.92 -0.18
N ASP A 23 -4.48 43.36 -0.38
CA ASP A 23 -5.64 42.80 0.30
C ASP A 23 -5.87 41.32 -0.04
N GLU A 24 -5.45 40.86 -1.22
CA GLU A 24 -5.54 39.46 -1.63
C GLU A 24 -4.71 38.58 -0.68
N PHE A 25 -3.44 38.93 -0.44
CA PHE A 25 -2.60 38.23 0.53
C PHE A 25 -3.25 38.16 1.92
N TRP A 26 -3.70 39.31 2.44
CA TRP A 26 -4.25 39.37 3.79
C TRP A 26 -5.59 38.65 3.93
N SER A 27 -6.38 38.58 2.86
CA SER A 27 -7.65 37.85 2.84
C SER A 27 -7.49 36.33 3.02
N THR A 28 -6.27 35.80 2.84
CA THR A 28 -5.93 34.39 3.11
C THR A 28 -6.18 34.01 4.57
N PHE A 29 -6.01 34.96 5.50
CA PHE A 29 -6.10 34.70 6.94
C PHE A 29 -7.48 35.07 7.49
N ASN A 30 -8.11 34.13 8.19
CA ASN A 30 -9.38 34.36 8.89
C ASN A 30 -9.23 35.30 10.08
N ASP A 31 -8.07 35.26 10.74
CA ASP A 31 -7.71 36.17 11.82
C ASP A 31 -6.19 36.24 11.98
N ILE A 32 -5.72 37.32 12.60
CA ILE A 32 -4.30 37.64 12.75
C ILE A 32 -4.00 37.96 14.21
N PHE A 33 -3.12 37.17 14.81
CA PHE A 33 -2.68 37.32 16.21
C PHE A 33 -1.24 37.81 16.26
N ILE A 34 -1.06 39.06 16.68
CA ILE A 34 0.26 39.70 16.83
C ILE A 34 0.57 40.05 18.29
N LEU A 35 1.86 40.19 18.61
CA LEU A 35 2.34 40.50 19.95
C LEU A 35 1.60 41.69 20.59
N SER A 36 1.43 42.77 19.84
CA SER A 36 0.83 44.02 20.34
C SER A 36 -0.64 43.87 20.73
N THR A 37 -1.35 42.89 20.16
CA THR A 37 -2.75 42.62 20.47
C THR A 37 -2.94 41.68 21.67
N LEU A 38 -1.94 40.84 21.97
CA LEU A 38 -2.08 39.77 22.96
C LEU A 38 -1.32 40.00 24.26
N GLY A 39 -0.33 40.89 24.28
CA GLY A 39 0.52 41.15 25.46
C GLY A 39 1.37 39.95 25.90
N VAL A 40 1.39 38.87 25.11
CA VAL A 40 2.15 37.63 25.32
C VAL A 40 2.78 37.26 23.98
N ARG A 41 3.98 36.67 24.00
CA ARG A 41 4.72 36.26 22.80
C ARG A 41 4.91 34.75 22.70
N LYS A 42 5.09 34.23 21.48
CA LYS A 42 5.69 32.91 21.23
C LYS A 42 7.13 32.90 21.81
N PRO A 43 7.60 31.80 22.43
CA PRO A 43 7.00 30.47 22.49
C PRO A 43 6.11 30.23 23.72
N SER A 44 5.55 31.25 24.39
CA SER A 44 4.76 31.02 25.61
C SER A 44 3.53 30.12 25.34
N PRO A 45 3.30 29.05 26.13
CA PRO A 45 2.06 28.26 26.04
C PRO A 45 0.79 29.09 26.22
N ARG A 46 0.88 30.22 26.96
CA ARG A 46 -0.23 31.15 27.14
C ARG A 46 -0.68 31.80 25.82
N PHE A 47 0.26 32.07 24.91
CA PHE A 47 -0.04 32.61 23.58
C PHE A 47 -0.93 31.64 22.80
N TYR A 48 -0.48 30.40 22.64
CA TYR A 48 -1.21 29.40 21.86
C TYR A 48 -2.54 28.99 22.49
N ARG A 49 -2.61 28.89 23.83
CA ARG A 49 -3.88 28.67 24.54
C ARG A 49 -4.88 29.81 24.29
N HIS A 50 -4.41 31.05 24.23
CA HIS A 50 -5.27 32.17 23.88
C HIS A 50 -5.81 32.03 22.45
N VAL A 51 -4.93 31.75 21.47
CA VAL A 51 -5.32 31.53 20.06
C VAL A 51 -6.37 30.41 19.97
N LEU A 52 -6.12 29.24 20.56
CA LEU A 52 -7.06 28.11 20.57
C LEU A 52 -8.42 28.49 21.19
N ARG A 53 -8.41 29.23 22.30
CA ARG A 53 -9.64 29.67 22.99
C ARG A 53 -10.46 30.65 22.16
N VAL A 54 -9.82 31.65 21.54
CA VAL A 54 -10.52 32.66 20.72
C VAL A 54 -11.07 32.03 19.45
N THR A 55 -10.26 31.23 18.76
CA THR A 55 -10.63 30.59 17.49
C THR A 55 -11.55 29.37 17.66
N ARG A 56 -11.67 28.86 18.90
CA ARG A 56 -12.36 27.60 19.25
C ARG A 56 -11.87 26.42 18.41
N LEU A 57 -10.57 26.39 18.13
CA LEU A 57 -9.94 25.29 17.40
C LEU A 57 -9.75 24.08 18.31
N ASN A 58 -9.95 22.87 17.74
CA ASN A 58 -9.57 21.63 18.39
C ASN A 58 -8.06 21.41 18.17
N PRO A 59 -7.24 21.31 19.23
CA PRO A 59 -5.80 21.08 19.09
C PRO A 59 -5.49 19.86 18.21
N GLN A 60 -6.19 18.75 18.40
CA GLN A 60 -5.92 17.47 17.73
C GLN A 60 -6.06 17.54 16.19
N THR A 61 -6.83 18.51 15.70
CA THR A 61 -7.08 18.74 14.27
C THR A 61 -6.48 20.07 13.79
N THR A 62 -5.56 20.66 14.55
CA THR A 62 -4.91 21.93 14.22
C THR A 62 -3.44 21.69 13.86
N PHE A 63 -3.02 22.21 12.72
CA PHE A 63 -1.64 22.12 12.23
C PHE A 63 -0.97 23.50 12.25
N THR A 64 0.26 23.56 12.76
CA THR A 64 1.04 24.81 12.84
C THR A 64 2.30 24.72 11.98
N VAL A 65 2.57 25.78 11.24
CA VAL A 65 3.84 25.98 10.52
C VAL A 65 4.58 27.13 11.17
N ASP A 66 5.78 26.88 11.70
CA ASP A 66 6.59 27.94 12.32
C ASP A 66 8.07 27.62 12.15
N ASN A 67 8.85 28.55 11.59
CA ASN A 67 10.27 28.34 11.32
C ASN A 67 11.14 28.18 12.58
N ASN A 68 10.61 28.44 13.78
CA ASN A 68 11.29 28.21 15.04
C ASN A 68 10.85 26.87 15.67
N PRO A 69 11.76 25.88 15.81
CA PRO A 69 11.47 24.60 16.46
C PRO A 69 10.92 24.72 17.90
N GLU A 70 11.30 25.75 18.67
CA GLU A 70 10.78 25.97 20.02
C GLU A 70 9.28 26.30 20.01
N ASN A 71 8.84 27.08 19.02
CA ASN A 71 7.42 27.39 18.81
C ASN A 71 6.65 26.11 18.47
N VAL A 72 7.21 25.27 17.60
CA VAL A 72 6.63 23.98 17.18
C VAL A 72 6.53 23.01 18.36
N LEU A 73 7.57 22.93 19.21
CA LEU A 73 7.55 22.09 20.40
C LEU A 73 6.39 22.47 21.35
N ILE A 74 6.18 23.77 21.55
CA ILE A 74 5.12 24.24 22.44
C ILE A 74 3.73 23.94 21.88
N VAL A 75 3.50 24.09 20.58
CA VAL A 75 2.20 23.73 20.01
C VAL A 75 1.93 22.23 20.10
N ILE A 76 2.94 21.38 19.85
CA ILE A 76 2.83 19.93 20.01
C ILE A 76 2.54 19.57 21.47
N SER A 77 3.18 20.24 22.43
CA SER A 77 2.90 20.04 23.87
C SER A 77 1.46 20.36 24.28
N LEU A 78 0.74 21.14 23.47
CA LEU A 78 -0.66 21.49 23.66
C LEU A 78 -1.63 20.57 22.90
N GLY A 79 -1.12 19.52 22.26
CA GLY A 79 -1.92 18.56 21.50
C GLY A 79 -2.21 18.98 20.06
N MET A 80 -1.50 19.98 19.54
CA MET A 80 -1.53 20.32 18.11
C MET A 80 -0.51 19.50 17.32
N GLN A 81 -0.64 19.54 16.00
CA GLN A 81 0.38 19.08 15.08
C GLN A 81 1.19 20.27 14.56
N GLY A 82 2.43 20.04 14.10
CA GLY A 82 3.17 21.11 13.43
C GLY A 82 4.55 20.73 12.94
N THR A 83 5.11 21.58 12.10
CA THR A 83 6.44 21.44 11.51
C THR A 83 7.18 22.77 11.49
N SER A 84 8.50 22.70 11.63
CA SER A 84 9.41 23.83 11.38
C SER A 84 10.07 23.79 10.02
N SER A 85 9.86 22.71 9.27
CA SER A 85 10.37 22.54 7.92
C SER A 85 9.35 23.01 6.89
N VAL A 86 9.84 23.73 5.88
CA VAL A 86 9.08 24.02 4.66
C VAL A 86 9.28 22.96 3.57
N ILE A 87 10.24 22.05 3.77
CA ILE A 87 10.46 20.89 2.91
C ILE A 87 9.23 19.99 3.03
N ASP A 88 8.65 19.62 1.89
CA ASP A 88 7.42 18.80 1.78
C ASP A 88 6.19 19.39 2.49
N LEU A 89 6.19 20.70 2.76
CA LEU A 89 5.06 21.35 3.43
C LEU A 89 3.78 21.25 2.61
N LEU A 90 3.87 21.43 1.28
CA LEU A 90 2.72 21.32 0.40
C LEU A 90 2.13 19.90 0.44
N GLN A 91 2.97 18.87 0.31
CA GLN A 91 2.57 17.47 0.49
C GLN A 91 1.91 17.24 1.85
N THR A 92 2.54 17.71 2.94
CA THR A 92 2.04 17.54 4.31
C THR A 92 0.67 18.18 4.49
N LEU A 93 0.51 19.44 4.07
CA LEU A 93 -0.77 20.16 4.16
C LEU A 93 -1.84 19.48 3.30
N THR A 94 -1.48 19.00 2.11
CA THR A 94 -2.41 18.29 1.23
C THR A 94 -2.86 16.96 1.84
N ASN A 95 -1.96 16.22 2.49
CA ASN A 95 -2.27 14.96 3.17
C ASN A 95 -3.15 15.16 4.41
N ILE A 96 -3.00 16.28 5.11
CA ILE A 96 -3.82 16.61 6.29
C ILE A 96 -5.22 17.10 5.89
N THR A 97 -5.34 17.78 4.75
CA THR A 97 -6.58 18.45 4.36
C THR A 97 -7.40 17.69 3.32
N GLY A 98 -6.78 16.81 2.54
CA GLY A 98 -7.43 16.03 1.49
C GLY A 98 -7.77 14.61 1.94
N ASP A 99 -8.78 14.01 1.30
CA ASP A 99 -9.06 12.58 1.44
C ASP A 99 -8.02 11.76 0.66
N PRO A 100 -7.25 10.88 1.31
CA PRO A 100 -6.19 10.12 0.64
C PRO A 100 -6.72 9.13 -0.40
N VAL A 101 -7.91 8.56 -0.17
CA VAL A 101 -8.55 7.60 -1.07
C VAL A 101 -9.04 8.31 -2.34
N GLU A 102 -9.73 9.44 -2.20
CA GLU A 102 -10.21 10.22 -3.36
C GLU A 102 -9.07 10.72 -4.23
N ARG A 103 -7.99 11.21 -3.60
CA ARG A 103 -6.78 11.66 -4.29
C ARG A 103 -6.07 10.50 -5.01
N GLY A 104 -5.97 9.34 -4.37
CA GLY A 104 -5.42 8.13 -4.96
C GLY A 104 -6.21 7.67 -6.18
N ILE A 105 -7.54 7.61 -6.08
CA ILE A 105 -8.40 7.25 -7.22
C ILE A 105 -8.25 8.26 -8.36
N SER A 106 -8.17 9.55 -8.05
CA SER A 106 -7.97 10.61 -9.05
C SER A 106 -6.59 10.50 -9.73
N PHE A 107 -5.55 10.09 -8.99
CA PHE A 107 -4.26 9.74 -9.57
C PHE A 107 -4.35 8.55 -10.51
N LEU A 108 -5.01 7.46 -10.08
CA LEU A 108 -5.12 6.25 -10.89
C LEU A 108 -5.89 6.49 -12.18
N LYS A 109 -7.03 7.19 -12.12
CA LYS A 109 -7.84 7.51 -13.30
C LYS A 109 -7.12 8.38 -14.33
N ARG A 110 -6.33 9.37 -13.88
CA ARG A 110 -5.54 10.23 -14.79
C ARG A 110 -4.47 9.45 -15.56
N HIS A 111 -3.97 8.35 -15.00
CA HIS A 111 -2.91 7.54 -15.57
C HIS A 111 -3.39 6.12 -15.93
N ALA A 112 -4.69 5.93 -16.11
CA ALA A 112 -5.30 4.62 -16.35
C ALA A 112 -4.60 3.88 -17.51
N GLY A 113 -4.24 2.61 -17.26
CA GLY A 113 -3.50 1.77 -18.20
C GLY A 113 -2.03 2.15 -18.41
N LYS A 114 -1.51 3.20 -17.74
CA LYS A 114 -0.16 3.75 -17.96
C LYS A 114 0.64 3.78 -16.66
N PHE A 115 0.86 2.60 -16.08
CA PHE A 115 1.73 2.42 -14.91
C PHE A 115 2.89 1.50 -15.27
N PRO A 116 4.01 2.04 -15.80
CA PRO A 116 5.15 1.21 -16.14
C PRO A 116 5.74 0.62 -14.86
N SER A 117 6.08 -0.67 -14.92
CA SER A 117 6.93 -1.31 -13.93
C SER A 117 8.38 -0.97 -14.26
N VAL A 118 9.12 -0.45 -13.28
CA VAL A 118 10.44 0.17 -13.52
C VAL A 118 11.46 -0.37 -12.53
N THR A 119 12.67 -0.66 -13.02
CA THR A 119 13.82 -0.99 -12.17
C THR A 119 14.39 0.24 -11.47
N GLN A 120 15.30 0.03 -10.52
CA GLN A 120 15.96 1.14 -9.81
C GLN A 120 16.80 2.06 -10.73
N ASP A 121 17.19 1.59 -11.92
CA ASP A 121 17.91 2.40 -12.92
C ASP A 121 17.01 3.03 -13.99
N GLY A 122 15.68 2.92 -13.84
CA GLY A 122 14.71 3.52 -14.75
C GLY A 122 14.38 2.67 -15.98
N SER A 123 14.84 1.42 -16.03
CA SER A 123 14.50 0.51 -17.13
C SER A 123 13.07 -0.02 -16.97
N GLU A 124 12.24 0.23 -17.99
CA GLU A 124 10.86 -0.28 -18.00
C GLU A 124 10.78 -1.79 -18.27
N ILE A 125 9.82 -2.43 -17.63
CA ILE A 125 9.45 -3.84 -17.74
C ILE A 125 8.01 -3.92 -18.23
N GLU A 126 7.81 -4.55 -19.39
CA GLU A 126 6.48 -4.81 -19.97
C GLU A 126 5.95 -6.14 -19.41
N GLU A 127 5.03 -6.05 -18.45
CA GLU A 127 4.56 -7.21 -17.68
C GLU A 127 3.06 -7.15 -17.36
N ASN A 128 2.49 -8.29 -16.99
CA ASN A 128 1.07 -8.49 -16.70
C ASN A 128 0.74 -8.50 -15.19
N TYR A 129 1.74 -8.71 -14.34
CA TYR A 129 1.57 -8.92 -12.90
C TYR A 129 1.05 -7.67 -12.18
N ALA A 130 1.67 -6.50 -12.37
CA ALA A 130 1.25 -5.29 -11.68
C ALA A 130 -0.15 -4.80 -12.07
N PRO A 131 -0.53 -4.80 -13.37
CA PRO A 131 -1.91 -4.52 -13.76
C PRO A 131 -2.90 -5.53 -13.16
N LEU A 132 -2.57 -6.82 -13.10
CA LEU A 132 -3.41 -7.82 -12.44
C LEU A 132 -3.58 -7.54 -10.94
N LEU A 133 -2.50 -7.15 -10.24
CA LEU A 133 -2.56 -6.74 -8.83
C LEU A 133 -3.44 -5.50 -8.61
N ILE A 134 -3.36 -4.50 -9.49
CA ILE A 134 -4.23 -3.31 -9.44
C ILE A 134 -5.70 -3.72 -9.60
N LEU A 135 -5.98 -4.58 -10.59
CA LEU A 135 -7.32 -5.08 -10.86
C LEU A 135 -7.88 -5.86 -9.67
N GLU A 136 -7.09 -6.75 -9.09
CA GLU A 136 -7.51 -7.52 -7.92
C GLU A 136 -7.81 -6.62 -6.71
N ALA A 137 -6.94 -5.64 -6.46
CA ALA A 137 -7.03 -4.78 -5.28
C ALA A 137 -8.30 -3.91 -5.30
N LEU A 138 -8.67 -3.38 -6.47
CA LEU A 138 -9.72 -2.36 -6.63
C LEU A 138 -10.94 -2.80 -7.43
N GLN A 139 -10.88 -3.92 -8.16
CA GLN A 139 -11.97 -4.46 -8.97
C GLN A 139 -12.49 -3.47 -10.03
N GLN A 140 -11.60 -2.64 -10.59
CA GLN A 140 -11.92 -1.62 -11.59
C GLN A 140 -11.12 -1.86 -12.88
N ARG A 141 -11.79 -2.45 -13.88
CA ARG A 141 -11.17 -2.86 -15.16
C ARG A 141 -10.63 -1.70 -15.97
N GLU A 142 -11.24 -0.52 -15.83
CA GLU A 142 -10.89 0.71 -16.53
C GLU A 142 -9.53 1.28 -16.12
N LEU A 143 -8.98 0.88 -14.96
CA LEU A 143 -7.70 1.38 -14.46
C LEU A 143 -6.48 0.72 -15.11
N VAL A 144 -6.67 -0.41 -15.78
CA VAL A 144 -5.60 -1.29 -16.25
C VAL A 144 -5.69 -1.54 -17.74
N ASP A 145 -4.56 -1.69 -18.40
CA ASP A 145 -4.49 -2.22 -19.76
C ASP A 145 -3.97 -3.67 -19.67
N LEU A 146 -4.84 -4.61 -20.01
CA LEU A 146 -4.60 -6.05 -19.87
C LEU A 146 -5.19 -6.76 -21.07
N LYS A 147 -4.45 -7.71 -21.64
CA LYS A 147 -4.90 -8.58 -22.72
C LYS A 147 -5.08 -9.98 -22.18
N PHE A 148 -6.26 -10.53 -22.36
CA PHE A 148 -6.56 -11.88 -21.90
C PHE A 148 -5.77 -12.89 -22.77
N PRO A 149 -4.92 -13.75 -22.18
CA PRO A 149 -4.29 -14.81 -22.93
C PRO A 149 -5.33 -15.91 -23.25
N PRO A 150 -5.11 -16.72 -24.30
CA PRO A 150 -6.02 -17.82 -24.62
C PRO A 150 -6.00 -18.95 -23.57
N ARG A 151 -4.89 -19.11 -22.83
CA ARG A 151 -4.71 -20.12 -21.78
C ARG A 151 -3.97 -19.56 -20.57
N LEU A 152 -2.73 -20.02 -20.34
CA LEU A 152 -1.88 -19.60 -19.24
C LEU A 152 -1.34 -18.18 -19.47
N TRP A 153 -0.94 -17.54 -18.37
CA TRP A 153 -0.34 -16.22 -18.40
C TRP A 153 1.17 -16.28 -18.42
N ASN A 154 1.74 -15.31 -19.14
CA ASN A 154 3.14 -14.98 -19.10
C ASN A 154 3.30 -13.75 -18.21
N PHE A 155 4.29 -13.76 -17.33
CA PHE A 155 4.70 -12.59 -16.58
C PHE A 155 4.95 -11.40 -17.52
N PHE A 156 5.65 -11.62 -18.64
CA PHE A 156 5.92 -10.57 -19.62
C PHE A 156 4.74 -10.39 -20.59
N SER A 157 4.28 -9.16 -20.74
CA SER A 157 3.31 -8.77 -21.79
C SER A 157 4.02 -8.33 -23.08
N GLY A 158 5.32 -8.05 -22.99
CA GLY A 158 6.18 -7.68 -24.10
C GLY A 158 7.52 -8.41 -24.07
N LYS A 159 8.60 -7.75 -24.50
CA LYS A 159 9.90 -8.43 -24.63
C LYS A 159 10.48 -8.78 -23.25
N PRO A 160 10.83 -10.05 -22.98
CA PRO A 160 11.47 -10.42 -21.72
C PRO A 160 12.77 -9.65 -21.47
N ARG A 161 12.98 -9.23 -20.23
CA ARG A 161 14.18 -8.51 -19.78
C ARG A 161 14.79 -9.19 -18.56
N TYR A 162 16.11 -9.08 -18.43
CA TYR A 162 16.89 -9.66 -17.32
C TYR A 162 16.71 -11.17 -17.12
N THR A 163 16.42 -11.86 -18.22
CA THR A 163 16.15 -13.29 -18.28
C THR A 163 16.59 -13.84 -19.64
N THR A 164 16.29 -15.10 -19.91
CA THR A 164 16.51 -15.74 -21.21
C THR A 164 15.67 -15.09 -22.32
N GLU A 165 16.09 -15.24 -23.58
CA GLU A 165 15.38 -14.69 -24.74
C GLU A 165 13.91 -15.12 -24.81
N THR A 166 13.66 -16.40 -24.55
CA THR A 166 12.31 -16.95 -24.39
C THR A 166 11.99 -17.09 -22.90
N TYR A 167 10.86 -16.54 -22.46
CA TYR A 167 10.34 -16.72 -21.11
C TYR A 167 9.08 -17.58 -21.16
N PRO A 168 9.00 -18.68 -20.39
CA PRO A 168 7.82 -19.55 -20.39
C PRO A 168 6.64 -18.88 -19.68
N GLU A 169 5.44 -19.37 -19.94
CA GLU A 169 4.28 -19.07 -19.11
C GLU A 169 4.56 -19.50 -17.66
N ASP A 170 4.01 -18.76 -16.71
CA ASP A 170 4.25 -19.00 -15.28
C ASP A 170 2.94 -19.13 -14.50
N LEU A 171 3.01 -19.98 -13.48
CA LEU A 171 1.85 -20.37 -12.69
C LEU A 171 1.54 -19.33 -11.60
N ASP A 172 2.44 -18.39 -11.34
CA ASP A 172 2.22 -17.25 -10.45
C ASP A 172 1.25 -16.24 -11.07
N THR A 173 1.60 -15.69 -12.25
CA THR A 173 0.79 -14.74 -13.01
C THR A 173 -0.54 -15.37 -13.41
N THR A 174 -0.53 -16.66 -13.78
CA THR A 174 -1.77 -17.40 -14.09
C THR A 174 -2.71 -17.43 -12.89
N SER A 175 -2.17 -17.68 -11.69
CA SER A 175 -2.96 -17.73 -10.47
C SER A 175 -3.54 -16.37 -10.09
N VAL A 176 -2.77 -15.28 -10.25
CA VAL A 176 -3.32 -13.93 -10.07
C VAL A 176 -4.41 -13.64 -11.10
N GLY A 177 -4.22 -14.06 -12.36
CA GLY A 177 -5.24 -13.97 -13.40
C GLY A 177 -6.55 -14.63 -12.98
N LEU A 178 -6.49 -15.89 -12.55
CA LEU A 178 -7.65 -16.65 -12.06
C LEU A 178 -8.34 -16.02 -10.85
N ALA A 179 -7.60 -15.28 -10.01
CA ALA A 179 -8.15 -14.59 -8.84
C ALA A 179 -8.72 -13.19 -9.15
N ALA A 180 -8.13 -12.47 -10.11
CA ALA A 180 -8.46 -11.08 -10.41
C ALA A 180 -9.52 -10.93 -11.49
N MET A 181 -9.77 -11.95 -12.32
CA MET A 181 -10.64 -11.87 -13.49
C MET A 181 -11.74 -12.92 -13.46
N SER A 182 -12.83 -12.64 -14.18
CA SER A 182 -13.90 -13.61 -14.39
C SER A 182 -13.50 -14.61 -15.49
N TYR A 183 -13.45 -15.89 -15.15
CA TYR A 183 -13.26 -16.99 -16.10
C TYR A 183 -14.56 -17.77 -16.29
N ASP A 184 -14.70 -18.33 -17.48
CA ASP A 184 -15.59 -19.47 -17.66
C ASP A 184 -15.13 -20.64 -16.77
N PRO A 185 -16.03 -21.30 -16.01
CA PRO A 185 -15.66 -22.37 -15.10
C PRO A 185 -14.93 -23.53 -15.78
N ASP A 186 -15.36 -23.96 -16.98
CA ASP A 186 -14.73 -25.09 -17.67
C ASP A 186 -13.30 -24.73 -18.10
N LEU A 187 -13.11 -23.51 -18.60
CA LEU A 187 -11.77 -23.00 -18.88
C LEU A 187 -10.90 -22.97 -17.61
N ALA A 188 -11.40 -22.40 -16.51
CA ALA A 188 -10.65 -22.32 -15.27
C ALA A 188 -10.25 -23.70 -14.73
N HIS A 189 -11.19 -24.66 -14.69
CA HIS A 189 -10.88 -26.03 -14.29
C HIS A 189 -9.83 -26.68 -15.20
N SER A 190 -9.91 -26.45 -16.52
CA SER A 190 -8.90 -26.96 -17.46
C SER A 190 -7.50 -26.35 -17.24
N LEU A 191 -7.41 -25.10 -16.80
CA LEU A 191 -6.14 -24.45 -16.46
C LEU A 191 -5.57 -25.03 -15.17
N LEU A 192 -6.42 -25.28 -14.16
CA LEU A 192 -5.99 -25.96 -12.92
C LEU A 192 -5.51 -27.38 -13.18
N ASP A 193 -6.17 -28.13 -14.09
CA ASP A 193 -5.70 -29.46 -14.52
C ASP A 193 -4.32 -29.38 -15.19
N GLU A 194 -4.10 -28.37 -16.04
CA GLU A 194 -2.81 -28.12 -16.67
C GLU A 194 -1.73 -27.77 -15.63
N MET A 195 -2.05 -26.96 -14.63
CA MET A 195 -1.15 -26.62 -13.51
C MET A 195 -0.73 -27.87 -12.72
N LEU A 196 -1.64 -28.84 -12.50
CA LEU A 196 -1.33 -30.09 -11.80
C LEU A 196 -0.30 -30.95 -12.54
N THR A 197 -0.16 -30.80 -13.86
CA THR A 197 0.89 -31.50 -14.60
C THR A 197 2.29 -31.02 -14.20
N TYR A 198 2.42 -29.84 -13.60
CA TYR A 198 3.68 -29.24 -13.14
C TYR A 198 3.93 -29.43 -11.64
N VAL A 199 3.20 -30.35 -10.99
CA VAL A 199 3.56 -30.85 -9.65
C VAL A 199 4.80 -31.74 -9.78
N ASP A 200 5.79 -31.54 -8.91
CA ASP A 200 6.99 -32.38 -8.83
C ASP A 200 6.80 -33.61 -7.94
N GLU A 201 7.85 -34.41 -7.79
CA GLU A 201 7.83 -35.65 -7.00
C GLU A 201 7.62 -35.41 -5.50
N GLU A 202 7.81 -34.17 -5.02
CA GLU A 202 7.61 -33.79 -3.61
C GLU A 202 6.23 -33.16 -3.38
N GLY A 203 5.38 -33.06 -4.40
CA GLY A 203 4.03 -32.49 -4.30
C GLY A 203 3.99 -30.96 -4.43
N PHE A 204 5.04 -30.34 -4.96
CA PHE A 204 5.11 -28.90 -5.18
C PHE A 204 4.87 -28.51 -6.63
N VAL A 205 3.96 -27.57 -6.82
CA VAL A 205 3.71 -26.97 -8.14
C VAL A 205 4.88 -26.04 -8.49
N GLN A 206 5.52 -26.29 -9.63
CA GLN A 206 6.63 -25.46 -10.12
C GLN A 206 6.13 -24.08 -10.57
N ALA A 207 6.96 -23.05 -10.40
CA ALA A 207 6.62 -21.68 -10.80
C ALA A 207 6.44 -21.51 -12.32
N TYR A 208 7.11 -22.32 -13.13
CA TYR A 208 7.14 -22.20 -14.59
C TYR A 208 6.59 -23.44 -15.28
N THR A 209 6.04 -23.25 -16.48
CA THR A 209 5.67 -24.34 -17.39
C THR A 209 6.87 -25.01 -18.09
N ASP A 210 8.09 -24.60 -17.73
CA ASP A 210 9.36 -25.13 -18.20
C ASP A 210 9.99 -26.01 -17.11
N ARG A 211 9.93 -27.34 -17.28
CA ARG A 211 10.49 -28.32 -16.33
C ARG A 211 12.01 -28.21 -16.16
N THR A 212 12.72 -27.54 -17.08
CA THR A 212 14.16 -27.28 -16.94
C THR A 212 14.45 -26.16 -15.93
N ARG A 213 13.42 -25.48 -15.43
CA ARG A 213 13.49 -24.44 -14.40
C ARG A 213 12.73 -24.87 -13.14
N PRO A 214 13.23 -25.86 -12.38
CA PRO A 214 12.55 -26.35 -11.18
C PRO A 214 12.64 -25.32 -10.05
N ARG A 215 11.69 -24.38 -10.03
CA ARG A 215 11.66 -23.25 -9.09
C ARG A 215 10.38 -23.34 -8.28
N ILE A 216 10.55 -23.30 -6.97
CA ILE A 216 9.49 -23.22 -5.99
C ILE A 216 9.72 -21.95 -5.17
N ASP A 217 8.64 -21.27 -4.82
CA ASP A 217 8.64 -20.11 -3.95
C ASP A 217 7.35 -20.11 -3.13
N CYS A 218 7.41 -19.73 -1.86
CA CYS A 218 6.26 -19.86 -0.97
C CYS A 218 5.16 -18.81 -1.23
N VAL A 219 5.49 -17.64 -1.77
CA VAL A 219 4.48 -16.64 -2.18
C VAL A 219 3.79 -17.09 -3.47
N ILE A 220 4.55 -17.63 -4.42
CA ILE A 220 4.00 -18.25 -5.65
C ILE A 220 3.08 -19.42 -5.28
N SER A 221 3.52 -20.28 -4.36
CA SER A 221 2.75 -21.42 -3.89
C SER A 221 1.43 -21.00 -3.22
N LEU A 222 1.45 -19.91 -2.44
CA LEU A 222 0.22 -19.35 -1.88
C LEU A 222 -0.72 -18.82 -2.96
N ASN A 223 -0.20 -18.18 -4.01
CA ASN A 223 -1.01 -17.74 -5.15
C ASN A 223 -1.70 -18.91 -5.85
N ILE A 224 -0.96 -20.00 -6.07
CA ILE A 224 -1.50 -21.23 -6.64
C ILE A 224 -2.59 -21.80 -5.73
N LEU A 225 -2.33 -21.91 -4.42
CA LEU A 225 -3.34 -22.36 -3.45
C LEU A 225 -4.58 -21.47 -3.45
N ILE A 226 -4.44 -20.15 -3.59
CA ILE A 226 -5.56 -19.21 -3.71
C ILE A 226 -6.40 -19.55 -4.94
N ALA A 227 -5.76 -19.72 -6.12
CA ALA A 227 -6.46 -20.10 -7.34
C ALA A 227 -7.23 -21.43 -7.15
N PHE A 228 -6.56 -22.49 -6.65
CA PHE A 228 -7.23 -23.77 -6.39
C PHE A 228 -8.38 -23.62 -5.37
N THR A 229 -8.23 -22.77 -4.36
CA THR A 229 -9.28 -22.53 -3.34
C THR A 229 -10.51 -21.85 -3.93
N LEU A 230 -10.34 -20.87 -4.83
CA LEU A 230 -11.46 -20.20 -5.49
C LEU A 230 -12.35 -21.15 -6.29
N TYR A 231 -11.78 -22.26 -6.79
CA TYR A 231 -12.48 -23.30 -7.54
C TYR A 231 -12.73 -24.58 -6.70
N ASN A 232 -12.63 -24.51 -5.37
CA ASN A 232 -12.88 -25.62 -4.43
C ASN A 232 -11.98 -26.86 -4.64
N ARG A 233 -10.75 -26.64 -5.06
CA ARG A 233 -9.77 -27.66 -5.46
C ARG A 233 -8.52 -27.69 -4.59
N THR A 234 -8.48 -26.97 -3.47
CA THR A 234 -7.33 -26.92 -2.56
C THR A 234 -6.85 -28.30 -2.09
N TYR A 235 -7.75 -29.29 -2.02
CA TYR A 235 -7.46 -30.66 -1.58
C TYR A 235 -6.47 -31.40 -2.50
N GLU A 236 -6.24 -30.92 -3.72
CA GLU A 236 -5.30 -31.53 -4.67
C GLU A 236 -3.84 -31.14 -4.44
N LEU A 237 -3.58 -30.19 -3.53
CA LEU A 237 -2.24 -29.70 -3.21
C LEU A 237 -1.92 -29.78 -1.70
N PRO A 238 -2.07 -30.96 -1.05
CA PRO A 238 -1.92 -31.08 0.40
C PRO A 238 -0.48 -30.81 0.87
N GLU A 239 0.54 -31.28 0.16
CA GLU A 239 1.95 -31.07 0.51
C GLU A 239 2.33 -29.58 0.46
N THR A 240 1.85 -28.89 -0.58
CA THR A 240 2.04 -27.44 -0.72
C THR A 240 1.37 -26.69 0.43
N LEU A 241 0.14 -27.08 0.83
CA LEU A 241 -0.56 -26.49 1.97
C LEU A 241 0.16 -26.73 3.31
N ASP A 242 0.69 -27.93 3.51
CA ASP A 242 1.46 -28.27 4.71
C ASP A 242 2.76 -27.48 4.79
N TRP A 243 3.44 -27.27 3.66
CA TRP A 243 4.65 -26.46 3.61
C TRP A 243 4.41 -24.99 3.95
N VAL A 244 3.39 -24.35 3.37
CA VAL A 244 3.07 -22.95 3.71
C VAL A 244 2.61 -22.81 5.17
N THR A 245 1.93 -23.82 5.71
CA THR A 245 1.57 -23.87 7.14
C THR A 245 2.85 -23.89 7.99
N SER A 246 3.80 -24.76 7.66
CA SER A 246 5.08 -24.86 8.36
C SER A 246 5.87 -23.54 8.31
N ILE A 247 5.90 -22.87 7.14
CA ILE A 247 6.55 -21.56 6.99
C ILE A 247 5.93 -20.51 7.92
N LEU A 248 4.60 -20.47 8.01
CA LEU A 248 3.88 -19.54 8.89
C LEU A 248 4.23 -19.79 10.37
N LEU A 249 4.26 -21.05 10.78
CA LEU A 249 4.56 -21.46 12.15
C LEU A 249 6.01 -21.17 12.55
N THR A 250 6.96 -21.49 11.65
CA THR A 250 8.41 -21.34 11.88
C THR A 250 8.94 -19.94 11.61
N ARG A 251 8.13 -19.06 11.00
CA ARG A 251 8.52 -17.70 10.57
C ARG A 251 9.58 -17.67 9.47
N ALA A 252 9.69 -18.73 8.67
CA ALA A 252 10.72 -18.81 7.62
C ALA A 252 10.61 -17.68 6.56
N TYR A 253 9.43 -17.05 6.45
CA TYR A 253 9.16 -15.92 5.55
C TYR A 253 9.80 -14.58 5.97
N ILE A 254 10.38 -14.46 7.18
CA ILE A 254 10.74 -13.16 7.78
C ILE A 254 11.75 -12.34 6.95
N LYS A 255 12.55 -13.00 6.10
CA LYS A 255 13.55 -12.38 5.23
C LYS A 255 13.07 -12.21 3.78
N GLY A 256 11.79 -12.43 3.52
CA GLY A 256 11.28 -12.53 2.14
C GLY A 256 11.68 -13.85 1.49
N THR A 257 11.61 -13.88 0.18
CA THR A 257 11.89 -15.04 -0.67
C THR A 257 12.87 -14.67 -1.78
N ARG A 258 13.04 -15.58 -2.74
CA ARG A 258 13.85 -15.31 -3.93
C ARG A 258 13.28 -14.13 -4.73
N TYR A 259 11.97 -14.05 -4.87
CA TYR A 259 11.30 -13.06 -5.74
C TYR A 259 10.66 -11.92 -4.97
N TYR A 260 10.40 -12.08 -3.67
CA TYR A 260 9.64 -11.13 -2.87
C TYR A 260 10.48 -10.61 -1.69
N ALA A 261 10.64 -9.30 -1.58
CA ALA A 261 11.69 -8.69 -0.75
C ALA A 261 11.47 -8.78 0.77
N ASN A 262 10.23 -9.03 1.23
CA ASN A 262 9.89 -8.89 2.64
C ASN A 262 8.79 -9.86 3.11
N ALA A 263 8.60 -9.90 4.43
CA ALA A 263 7.67 -10.79 5.12
C ALA A 263 6.20 -10.53 4.79
N GLU A 264 5.88 -9.28 4.44
CA GLU A 264 4.52 -8.80 4.22
C GLU A 264 3.89 -9.47 3.00
N TRP A 265 4.67 -9.81 1.96
CA TRP A 265 4.20 -10.60 0.82
C TRP A 265 3.60 -11.94 1.25
N PHE A 266 4.35 -12.72 2.05
CA PHE A 266 3.88 -14.00 2.53
C PHE A 266 2.64 -13.87 3.42
N LEU A 267 2.68 -12.96 4.41
CA LEU A 267 1.56 -12.80 5.35
C LEU A 267 0.28 -12.29 4.67
N TYR A 268 0.41 -11.39 3.70
CA TYR A 268 -0.72 -10.92 2.91
C TYR A 268 -1.30 -12.03 2.04
N TYR A 269 -0.47 -12.92 1.48
CA TYR A 269 -0.96 -14.00 0.65
C TYR A 269 -1.59 -15.13 1.48
N VAL A 270 -1.13 -15.38 2.70
CA VAL A 270 -1.87 -16.24 3.66
C VAL A 270 -3.23 -15.62 3.99
N THR A 271 -3.29 -14.30 4.16
CA THR A 271 -4.56 -13.57 4.36
C THR A 271 -5.49 -13.77 3.16
N ARG A 272 -4.97 -13.63 1.93
CA ARG A 272 -5.74 -13.86 0.69
C ARG A 272 -6.23 -15.30 0.58
N LEU A 273 -5.42 -16.28 0.97
CA LEU A 273 -5.82 -17.70 0.99
C LEU A 273 -7.01 -17.94 1.93
N LEU A 274 -6.97 -17.39 3.14
CA LEU A 274 -8.09 -17.48 4.08
C LEU A 274 -9.34 -16.77 3.54
N ALA A 275 -9.19 -15.55 3.01
CA ALA A 275 -10.30 -14.82 2.41
C ALA A 275 -10.93 -15.58 1.23
N ALA A 276 -10.12 -16.24 0.39
CA ALA A 276 -10.62 -17.07 -0.70
C ALA A 276 -11.40 -18.30 -0.22
N ALA A 277 -11.10 -18.79 0.98
CA ALA A 277 -11.70 -19.96 1.60
C ALA A 277 -13.00 -19.68 2.36
N GLU A 278 -13.31 -18.42 2.64
CA GLU A 278 -14.51 -18.00 3.39
C GLU A 278 -15.78 -18.54 2.73
N GLY A 279 -16.66 -19.13 3.56
CA GLY A 279 -17.92 -19.71 3.10
C GLY A 279 -17.80 -21.02 2.30
N ARG A 280 -16.59 -21.57 2.12
CA ARG A 280 -16.35 -22.80 1.34
C ARG A 280 -16.15 -24.06 2.18
N GLY A 281 -16.26 -23.96 3.50
CA GLY A 281 -16.19 -25.11 4.41
C GLY A 281 -14.82 -25.80 4.46
N THR A 282 -13.73 -25.08 4.17
CA THR A 282 -12.37 -25.62 4.26
C THR A 282 -11.87 -25.62 5.70
N ALA A 283 -10.97 -26.54 6.06
CA ALA A 283 -10.29 -26.55 7.36
C ALA A 283 -9.12 -25.54 7.45
N LEU A 284 -9.02 -24.59 6.51
CA LEU A 284 -7.92 -23.61 6.45
C LEU A 284 -7.96 -22.64 7.65
N ASP A 285 -9.15 -22.21 8.05
CA ASP A 285 -9.34 -21.29 9.17
C ASP A 285 -8.76 -21.86 10.47
N GLU A 286 -9.07 -23.13 10.77
CA GLU A 286 -8.57 -23.81 11.97
C GLU A 286 -7.04 -23.90 12.01
N ARG A 287 -6.41 -24.04 10.83
CA ARG A 287 -4.96 -24.22 10.69
C ARG A 287 -4.19 -22.90 10.69
N LEU A 288 -4.70 -21.87 10.03
CA LEU A 288 -3.91 -20.68 9.67
C LEU A 288 -4.34 -19.40 10.37
N PHE A 289 -5.61 -19.24 10.75
CA PHE A 289 -6.12 -17.96 11.26
C PHE A 289 -5.42 -17.51 12.54
N ALA A 290 -5.38 -18.38 13.56
CA ALA A 290 -4.75 -18.04 14.84
C ALA A 290 -3.23 -17.79 14.71
N PRO A 291 -2.45 -18.65 14.01
CA PRO A 291 -1.05 -18.33 13.71
C PRO A 291 -0.87 -17.01 12.96
N LEU A 292 -1.65 -16.77 11.88
CA LEU A 292 -1.57 -15.55 11.07
C LEU A 292 -1.80 -14.32 11.94
N ARG A 293 -2.83 -14.33 12.80
CA ARG A 293 -3.14 -13.21 13.69
C ARG A 293 -1.95 -12.83 14.57
N VAL A 294 -1.28 -13.83 15.15
CA VAL A 294 -0.07 -13.60 15.97
C VAL A 294 1.05 -13.03 15.11
N ARG A 295 1.30 -13.62 13.93
CA ARG A 295 2.38 -13.20 13.04
C ARG A 295 2.19 -11.79 12.49
N VAL A 296 0.97 -11.39 12.16
CA VAL A 296 0.64 -10.05 11.67
C VAL A 296 0.79 -9.02 12.78
N ALA A 297 0.37 -9.34 14.02
CA ALA A 297 0.55 -8.46 15.17
C ALA A 297 2.03 -8.18 15.48
N GLU A 298 2.91 -9.18 15.32
CA GLU A 298 4.37 -9.02 15.48
C GLU A 298 4.97 -7.99 14.49
N ARG A 299 4.29 -7.69 13.38
CA ARG A 299 4.79 -6.82 12.31
C ARG A 299 4.27 -5.39 12.37
N VAL A 300 3.26 -5.08 13.19
CA VAL A 300 2.70 -3.72 13.27
C VAL A 300 3.79 -2.69 13.57
N GLY A 301 3.88 -1.64 12.76
CA GLY A 301 4.87 -0.58 12.87
C GLY A 301 6.28 -0.94 12.38
N ALA A 302 6.54 -2.16 11.89
CA ALA A 302 7.84 -2.49 11.31
C ALA A 302 8.13 -1.65 10.05
N PRO A 303 9.42 -1.35 9.75
CA PRO A 303 9.79 -0.62 8.54
C PRO A 303 9.25 -1.28 7.27
N GLY A 304 8.88 -0.47 6.28
CA GLY A 304 8.33 -0.93 5.02
C GLY A 304 7.91 0.23 4.13
N ASP A 305 7.92 -0.03 2.82
CA ASP A 305 7.40 0.87 1.80
C ASP A 305 5.86 0.86 1.77
N ALA A 306 5.27 1.57 0.80
CA ALA A 306 3.82 1.71 0.72
C ALA A 306 3.12 0.36 0.51
N PHE A 307 3.71 -0.53 -0.30
CA PHE A 307 3.18 -1.89 -0.50
C PHE A 307 3.21 -2.71 0.78
N ALA A 308 4.36 -2.77 1.47
CA ALA A 308 4.50 -3.53 2.71
C ALA A 308 3.48 -3.07 3.76
N ARG A 309 3.27 -1.75 3.89
CA ARG A 309 2.28 -1.19 4.81
C ARG A 309 0.85 -1.49 4.37
N GLY A 310 0.53 -1.32 3.09
CA GLY A 310 -0.81 -1.63 2.56
C GLY A 310 -1.19 -3.09 2.78
N MET A 311 -0.27 -4.01 2.46
CA MET A 311 -0.40 -5.45 2.71
C MET A 311 -0.61 -5.76 4.20
N ARG A 312 0.19 -5.14 5.08
CA ARG A 312 0.08 -5.35 6.52
C ARG A 312 -1.23 -4.83 7.09
N ILE A 313 -1.70 -3.65 6.66
CA ILE A 313 -2.99 -3.09 7.10
C ILE A 313 -4.12 -4.01 6.67
N ALA A 314 -4.14 -4.46 5.41
CA ALA A 314 -5.14 -5.40 4.92
C ALA A 314 -5.15 -6.72 5.72
N ALA A 315 -3.97 -7.27 6.03
CA ALA A 315 -3.84 -8.46 6.85
C ALA A 315 -4.30 -8.23 8.30
N CYS A 316 -3.96 -7.08 8.89
CA CYS A 316 -4.39 -6.68 10.23
C CYS A 316 -5.91 -6.55 10.32
N GLU A 317 -6.54 -5.93 9.33
CA GLU A 317 -8.00 -5.79 9.28
C GLU A 317 -8.70 -7.13 9.22
N TYR A 318 -8.22 -8.03 8.37
CA TYR A 318 -8.74 -9.37 8.23
C TYR A 318 -8.74 -10.16 9.56
N VAL A 319 -7.63 -10.11 10.29
CA VAL A 319 -7.46 -10.85 11.56
C VAL A 319 -7.84 -10.06 12.82
N GLY A 320 -8.44 -8.87 12.68
CA GLY A 320 -8.90 -8.04 13.80
C GLY A 320 -7.77 -7.48 14.69
N VAL A 321 -6.64 -7.11 14.10
CA VAL A 321 -5.49 -6.47 14.76
C VAL A 321 -5.48 -4.96 14.48
N LYS A 322 -5.27 -4.14 15.51
CA LYS A 322 -5.18 -2.68 15.34
C LYS A 322 -3.86 -2.28 14.67
N CYS A 323 -3.93 -1.47 13.62
CA CYS A 323 -2.79 -1.08 12.78
C CYS A 323 -2.71 0.45 12.57
N ALA A 324 -2.98 1.24 13.61
CA ALA A 324 -3.10 2.69 13.50
C ALA A 324 -1.81 3.37 12.99
N VAL A 325 -0.65 2.97 13.52
CA VAL A 325 0.64 3.55 13.13
C VAL A 325 0.96 3.34 11.65
N ASP A 326 0.65 2.17 11.09
CA ASP A 326 0.88 1.90 9.68
C ASP A 326 -0.11 2.66 8.81
N ARG A 327 -1.38 2.80 9.23
CA ARG A 327 -2.38 3.63 8.53
C ARG A 327 -1.97 5.09 8.47
N GLU A 328 -1.55 5.67 9.60
CA GLU A 328 -1.06 7.05 9.67
C GLU A 328 0.19 7.26 8.81
N THR A 329 1.16 6.34 8.90
CA THR A 329 2.39 6.41 8.10
C THR A 329 2.09 6.29 6.61
N LEU A 330 1.23 5.35 6.22
CA LEU A 330 0.85 5.15 4.82
C LEU A 330 0.13 6.37 4.27
N ALA A 331 -0.80 6.97 5.01
CA ALA A 331 -1.46 8.22 4.60
C ALA A 331 -0.45 9.36 4.42
N ALA A 332 0.53 9.49 5.30
CA ALA A 332 1.58 10.51 5.20
C ALA A 332 2.51 10.32 4.00
N MET A 333 2.64 9.10 3.46
CA MET A 333 3.47 8.80 2.27
C MET A 333 2.85 9.27 0.94
N GLN A 334 1.57 9.67 0.92
CA GLN A 334 0.92 10.10 -0.33
C GLN A 334 1.65 11.33 -0.90
N MET A 335 1.99 11.27 -2.18
CA MET A 335 2.69 12.34 -2.90
C MET A 335 1.72 13.46 -3.29
N GLU A 336 2.24 14.62 -3.68
CA GLU A 336 1.43 15.79 -4.07
C GLU A 336 0.44 15.47 -5.20
N ASP A 337 0.87 14.68 -6.18
CA ASP A 337 0.05 14.23 -7.30
C ASP A 337 -1.08 13.25 -6.91
N GLY A 338 -1.17 12.85 -5.64
CA GLY A 338 -2.18 11.95 -5.10
C GLY A 338 -1.81 10.46 -5.18
N GLY A 339 -0.73 10.11 -5.88
CA GLY A 339 -0.22 8.73 -5.92
C GLY A 339 0.69 8.41 -4.73
N TRP A 340 1.11 7.16 -4.64
CA TRP A 340 2.15 6.72 -3.71
C TRP A 340 3.49 6.50 -4.44
N PRO A 341 4.62 6.57 -3.72
CA PRO A 341 5.91 6.19 -4.27
C PRO A 341 5.90 4.74 -4.78
N ALA A 342 6.64 4.48 -5.85
CA ALA A 342 6.82 3.12 -6.36
C ALA A 342 7.51 2.30 -5.27
N SER A 343 6.88 1.20 -4.88
CA SER A 343 7.43 0.23 -3.91
C SER A 343 7.95 -0.99 -4.65
N CYS A 344 8.88 -1.72 -4.04
CA CYS A 344 9.42 -2.94 -4.65
C CYS A 344 8.34 -4.04 -4.64
N MET A 345 7.92 -4.46 -5.84
CA MET A 345 6.97 -5.57 -5.99
C MET A 345 7.67 -6.91 -6.02
N TYR A 346 8.67 -7.03 -6.88
CA TYR A 346 9.43 -8.26 -7.07
C TYR A 346 10.88 -7.99 -7.47
N LEU A 347 11.68 -9.03 -7.32
CA LEU A 347 13.10 -9.06 -7.60
C LEU A 347 13.36 -9.82 -8.90
N PHE A 348 14.36 -9.37 -9.67
CA PHE A 348 15.08 -10.18 -10.64
C PHE A 348 16.42 -10.61 -10.05
N PRO A 349 16.50 -11.76 -9.35
CA PRO A 349 17.64 -12.07 -8.49
C PRO A 349 18.91 -12.32 -9.29
N GLY A 350 18.78 -12.89 -10.50
CA GLY A 350 19.92 -13.13 -11.38
C GLY A 350 20.59 -11.84 -11.87
N ALA A 351 19.84 -10.74 -11.92
CA ALA A 351 20.33 -9.43 -12.34
C ALA A 351 20.51 -8.43 -11.18
N GLY A 352 20.18 -8.83 -9.94
CA GLY A 352 20.22 -7.96 -8.76
C GLY A 352 19.33 -6.73 -8.87
N ARG A 353 18.16 -6.84 -9.52
CA ARG A 353 17.23 -5.72 -9.73
C ARG A 353 15.99 -5.85 -8.89
N GLU A 354 15.50 -4.72 -8.39
CA GLU A 354 14.16 -4.58 -7.82
C GLU A 354 13.30 -3.84 -8.83
N VAL A 355 12.04 -4.24 -8.95
CA VAL A 355 11.08 -3.62 -9.84
C VAL A 355 9.92 -3.07 -9.03
N GLY A 356 9.59 -1.81 -9.25
CA GLY A 356 8.47 -1.14 -8.60
C GLY A 356 7.44 -0.60 -9.58
N ASN A 357 6.22 -0.41 -9.09
CA ASN A 357 5.11 0.14 -9.87
C ASN A 357 4.25 1.07 -9.03
N ARG A 358 4.16 2.35 -9.43
CA ARG A 358 3.38 3.36 -8.70
C ARG A 358 1.88 3.08 -8.70
N GLY A 359 1.36 2.53 -9.80
CA GLY A 359 -0.06 2.20 -9.92
C GLY A 359 -0.46 1.15 -8.90
N ALA A 360 0.32 0.08 -8.81
CA ALA A 360 0.07 -1.00 -7.86
C ALA A 360 0.28 -0.54 -6.40
N SER A 361 1.32 0.26 -6.11
CA SER A 361 1.51 0.88 -4.80
C SER A 361 0.31 1.72 -4.38
N THR A 362 -0.21 2.52 -5.31
CA THR A 362 -1.35 3.39 -5.07
C THR A 362 -2.63 2.58 -4.88
N ALA A 363 -2.86 1.53 -5.67
CA ALA A 363 -4.02 0.66 -5.54
C ALA A 363 -4.09 -0.03 -4.18
N PHE A 364 -2.95 -0.56 -3.71
CA PHE A 364 -2.86 -1.15 -2.37
C PHE A 364 -3.06 -0.12 -1.26
N ALA A 365 -2.51 1.10 -1.42
CA ALA A 365 -2.71 2.16 -0.45
C ALA A 365 -4.18 2.59 -0.33
N ILE A 366 -4.88 2.74 -1.47
CA ILE A 366 -6.32 3.02 -1.51
C ILE A 366 -7.11 1.91 -0.82
N ARG A 367 -6.82 0.65 -1.14
CA ARG A 367 -7.48 -0.50 -0.52
C ARG A 367 -7.30 -0.51 1.01
N ALA A 368 -6.07 -0.26 1.47
CA ALA A 368 -5.72 -0.27 2.89
C ALA A 368 -6.26 0.92 3.66
N LEU A 369 -6.31 2.12 3.06
CA LEU A 369 -6.81 3.32 3.73
C LEU A 369 -8.33 3.45 3.66
N GLY A 370 -8.94 2.89 2.62
CA GLY A 370 -10.39 2.82 2.47
C GLY A 370 -11.07 2.18 3.68
N CYS A 371 -12.23 2.71 4.06
CA CYS A 371 -13.08 2.07 5.07
C CYS A 371 -13.77 0.86 4.44
N ARG A 372 -13.32 -0.36 4.73
CA ARG A 372 -14.22 -1.52 4.72
C ARG A 372 -14.88 -1.64 6.09
N MET A 373 -15.81 -0.74 6.38
CA MET A 373 -16.95 -1.14 7.20
C MET A 373 -18.00 -1.67 6.21
N SER A 374 -18.40 -2.92 6.38
CA SER A 374 -19.52 -3.59 5.69
C SER A 374 -19.43 -3.75 4.16
N GLN A 375 -18.74 -4.80 3.72
CA GLN A 375 -19.22 -5.65 2.62
C GLN A 375 -19.14 -7.12 3.07
N LEU A 376 -19.89 -7.41 4.13
CA LEU A 376 -20.44 -8.73 4.41
C LEU A 376 -21.95 -8.56 4.25
N GLY A 377 -22.43 -8.96 3.07
CA GLY A 377 -23.84 -9.01 2.68
C GLY A 377 -23.98 -10.11 1.66
#